data_AF-A0A963GHT8-F1
#
_entry.id   AF-A0A963GHT8-F1
#
_cell.length_a   1.000
_cell.length_b   1.000
_cell.length_c   1.000
_cell.angle_alpha   90.00
_cell.angle_beta   90.00
_cell.angle_gamma   90.00
#
_symmetry.space_group_name_H-M   'P 1'
#
loop_
_entity.id
_entity.type
_entity.pdbx_description
1 polymer ?
#
loop_
_entity_poly.entity_id
_entity_poly.type
_entity_poly.pdbx_seq_one_letter_code
_entity_poly.pdbx_strand_id
1 'polypeptide(L)'
;MAKRLKFDETGDSDELQALFDSIASEPAQPKLEVVDDKVDDSDSDELQALFDSVAEEFGDGGADEGAPEQPGAAAEAGDPAAVAPESAGGDAMFNRIGQMTRQLHDALRQLGFDQALQEAADAIPDARQRLTYIAQMTEQAASRVLNATDVAKPIQDKLQGDAADLEARWEKVYAQQLSVDDFKALAGETRQFLGQVREGSRATGDQLMEIMMAQDFQDLTGQVIKRVVDLAQNLEQQMLSVLIEAMPADRKPERGEGLMNGPVITSEGRDDVVNSQEQVDDLLESLGF
;
A
#
# COMPACT_ATOMS: atom_id res chain seq x y z
N MET A 1 -35.55 -28.78 28.11
CA MET A 1 -34.56 -28.01 28.89
C MET A 1 -33.24 -28.07 28.15
N ALA A 2 -32.87 -27.00 27.44
CA ALA A 2 -31.58 -26.89 26.77
C ALA A 2 -30.73 -25.86 27.54
N LYS A 3 -29.62 -26.33 28.11
CA LYS A 3 -28.70 -25.53 28.94
C LYS A 3 -27.75 -24.81 27.98
N ARG A 4 -27.94 -23.50 27.78
CA ARG A 4 -26.96 -22.66 27.05
C ARG A 4 -25.68 -22.60 27.89
N LEU A 5 -24.56 -23.03 27.32
CA LEU A 5 -23.22 -22.73 27.83
C LEU A 5 -23.07 -21.19 27.81
N LYS A 6 -22.78 -20.61 28.98
CA LYS A 6 -22.28 -19.24 29.08
C LYS A 6 -20.78 -19.31 28.79
N PHE A 7 -20.36 -18.69 27.69
CA PHE A 7 -18.96 -18.35 27.47
C PHE A 7 -18.64 -17.19 28.42
N ASP A 8 -17.58 -17.33 29.21
CA ASP A 8 -17.15 -16.32 30.19
C ASP A 8 -16.23 -15.32 29.46
N GLU A 9 -16.83 -14.36 28.75
CA GLU A 9 -16.15 -13.33 27.94
C GLU A 9 -15.28 -12.36 28.75
N THR A 10 -15.30 -12.43 30.08
CA THR A 10 -14.57 -11.48 30.93
C THR A 10 -13.18 -11.96 31.33
N GLY A 11 -12.91 -13.27 31.26
CA GLY A 11 -11.61 -13.84 31.63
C GLY A 11 -10.53 -13.67 30.56
N ASP A 12 -10.88 -13.87 29.28
CA ASP A 12 -9.90 -13.84 28.18
C ASP A 12 -9.37 -12.42 27.90
N SER A 13 -10.17 -11.37 28.16
CA SER A 13 -9.71 -9.99 27.94
C SER A 13 -8.61 -9.60 28.91
N ASP A 14 -8.67 -10.05 30.17
CA ASP A 14 -7.67 -9.72 31.18
C ASP A 14 -6.37 -10.52 30.96
N GLU A 15 -6.47 -11.76 30.47
CA GLU A 15 -5.31 -12.59 30.13
C GLU A 15 -4.59 -12.07 28.88
N LEU A 16 -5.33 -11.57 27.89
CA LEU A 16 -4.77 -10.89 26.71
C LEU A 16 -4.17 -9.52 27.06
N GLN A 17 -4.79 -8.78 27.96
CA GLN A 17 -4.23 -7.52 28.48
C GLN A 17 -2.93 -7.76 29.24
N ALA A 18 -2.85 -8.84 30.03
CA ALA A 18 -1.64 -9.24 30.75
C ALA A 18 -0.53 -9.72 29.81
N LEU A 19 -0.87 -10.39 28.70
CA LEU A 19 0.09 -10.73 27.64
C LEU A 19 0.62 -9.49 26.91
N PHE A 20 -0.24 -8.51 26.63
CA PHE A 20 0.17 -7.22 26.04
C PHE A 20 1.10 -6.44 26.98
N ASP A 21 0.78 -6.37 28.27
CA ASP A 21 1.64 -5.74 29.28
C ASP A 21 2.95 -6.52 29.48
N SER A 22 2.95 -7.85 29.35
CA SER A 22 4.16 -8.67 29.40
C SER A 22 5.07 -8.42 28.19
N ILE A 23 4.51 -8.25 26.99
CA ILE A 23 5.29 -7.94 25.77
C ILE A 23 5.79 -6.49 25.80
N ALA A 24 5.02 -5.57 26.40
CA ALA A 24 5.43 -4.17 26.59
C ALA A 24 6.47 -3.99 27.71
N SER A 25 6.58 -4.94 28.64
CA SER A 25 7.50 -4.88 29.79
C SER A 25 8.81 -5.66 29.62
N GLU A 26 9.00 -6.41 28.53
CA GLU A 26 10.32 -6.89 28.13
C GLU A 26 11.11 -5.73 27.51
N PRO A 27 12.17 -5.21 28.16
CA PRO A 27 13.06 -4.26 27.52
C PRO A 27 14.03 -5.10 26.68
N ALA A 28 13.55 -5.67 25.57
CA ALA A 28 14.44 -5.99 24.47
C ALA A 28 14.87 -4.63 23.91
N GLN A 29 15.89 -4.02 24.54
CA GLN A 29 16.58 -2.87 23.96
C GLN A 29 17.02 -3.31 22.56
N PRO A 30 16.42 -2.78 21.47
CA PRO A 30 17.08 -2.90 20.20
C PRO A 30 18.44 -2.24 20.42
N LYS A 31 19.51 -2.97 20.11
CA LYS A 31 20.83 -2.38 20.03
C LYS A 31 20.81 -1.48 18.80
N LEU A 32 20.16 -0.33 18.95
CA LEU A 32 20.26 0.80 18.04
C LEU A 32 21.70 1.25 18.18
N GLU A 33 22.49 0.95 17.16
CA GLU A 33 23.70 1.69 16.91
C GLU A 33 23.25 3.14 16.71
N VAL A 34 23.36 3.93 17.78
CA VAL A 34 23.15 5.37 17.73
C VAL A 34 24.25 5.88 16.82
N VAL A 35 23.89 6.15 15.56
CA VAL A 35 24.66 7.12 14.78
C VAL A 35 24.49 8.42 15.55
N ASP A 36 25.59 8.90 16.12
CA ASP A 36 25.65 10.06 17.01
C ASP A 36 24.79 11.20 16.46
N ASP A 37 23.80 11.60 17.27
CA ASP A 37 22.96 12.78 17.06
C ASP A 37 23.75 14.03 17.48
N LYS A 38 24.88 14.24 16.81
CA LYS A 38 25.35 15.59 16.55
C LYS A 38 24.72 15.96 15.21
N VAL A 39 23.58 16.65 15.26
CA VAL A 39 23.29 17.64 14.22
C VAL A 39 24.41 18.66 14.32
N ASP A 40 25.50 18.37 13.63
CA ASP A 40 26.59 19.28 13.42
C ASP A 40 26.03 20.34 12.47
N ASP A 41 26.16 21.61 12.83
CA ASP A 41 25.83 22.77 11.96
C ASP A 41 26.50 22.60 10.57
N SER A 42 27.57 21.80 10.54
CA SER A 42 28.27 21.24 9.39
C SER A 42 27.38 20.55 8.35
N ASP A 43 26.32 19.81 8.71
CA ASP A 43 25.49 19.08 7.71
C ASP A 43 24.63 20.07 6.91
N SER A 44 24.19 21.17 7.54
CA SER A 44 23.49 22.25 6.85
C SER A 44 24.46 23.06 5.97
N ASP A 45 25.69 23.26 6.43
CA ASP A 45 26.75 23.95 5.68
C ASP A 45 27.30 23.07 4.53
N GLU A 46 27.34 21.75 4.68
CA GLU A 46 27.78 20.80 3.65
C GLU A 46 26.71 20.63 2.57
N LEU A 47 25.43 20.64 2.96
CA LEU A 47 24.32 20.72 2.00
C LEU A 47 24.27 22.07 1.27
N GLN A 48 24.59 23.17 1.95
CA GLN A 48 24.73 24.50 1.35
C GLN A 48 25.94 24.55 0.39
N ALA A 49 27.06 23.93 0.75
CA ALA A 49 28.25 23.82 -0.09
C ALA A 49 28.06 22.88 -1.29
N LEU A 50 27.27 21.82 -1.16
CA LEU A 50 26.84 20.98 -2.29
C LEU A 50 25.91 21.76 -3.23
N PHE A 51 25.05 22.61 -2.69
CA PHE A 51 24.19 23.48 -3.49
C PHE A 51 25.00 24.54 -4.25
N ASP A 52 25.99 25.15 -3.59
CA ASP A 52 26.92 26.12 -4.20
C ASP A 52 27.87 25.44 -5.21
N SER A 53 28.34 24.22 -4.94
CA SER A 53 29.16 23.41 -5.86
C SER A 53 28.40 23.05 -7.14
N VAL A 54 27.12 22.71 -7.04
CA VAL A 54 26.29 22.44 -8.23
C VAL A 54 26.01 23.75 -8.98
N ALA A 55 25.85 24.88 -8.28
CA ALA A 55 25.72 26.18 -8.92
C ALA A 55 27.00 26.61 -9.66
N GLU A 56 28.20 26.29 -9.13
CA GLU A 56 29.49 26.53 -9.78
C GLU A 56 29.75 25.55 -10.94
N GLU A 57 29.37 24.28 -10.82
CA GLU A 57 29.53 23.25 -11.87
C GLU A 57 28.71 23.57 -13.13
N PHE A 58 27.59 24.29 -12.97
CA PHE A 58 26.81 24.84 -14.08
C PHE A 58 27.12 26.32 -14.39
N GLY A 59 28.02 26.95 -13.62
CA GLY A 59 28.37 28.37 -13.70
C GLY A 59 29.61 28.69 -14.53
N ASP A 60 30.54 27.76 -14.71
CA ASP A 60 31.76 28.00 -15.51
C ASP A 60 31.76 27.22 -16.84
N GLY A 61 31.03 27.76 -17.79
CA GLY A 61 31.28 27.55 -19.21
C GLY A 61 32.18 28.65 -19.78
N GLY A 62 33.34 28.93 -19.19
CA GLY A 62 34.44 29.58 -19.92
C GLY A 62 35.33 30.51 -19.09
N ALA A 63 36.34 29.95 -18.42
CA ALA A 63 37.53 30.67 -18.01
C ALA A 63 38.81 29.94 -18.47
N ASP A 64 39.54 30.56 -19.39
CA ASP A 64 40.99 30.47 -19.56
C ASP A 64 41.39 31.73 -20.37
N GLU A 65 42.41 32.54 -20.09
CA GLU A 65 43.61 32.40 -19.29
C GLU A 65 44.26 33.82 -19.21
N GLY A 66 45.04 34.10 -18.15
CA GLY A 66 46.32 34.85 -18.25
C GLY A 66 46.36 36.35 -18.61
N ALA A 67 46.85 37.16 -17.66
CA ALA A 67 47.38 38.52 -17.88
C ALA A 67 48.53 38.57 -18.92
N PRO A 68 48.79 39.72 -19.59
CA PRO A 68 49.81 40.64 -19.05
C PRO A 68 49.62 42.15 -19.37
N GLU A 69 50.25 42.97 -18.51
CA GLU A 69 50.88 44.29 -18.72
C GLU A 69 50.19 45.47 -19.46
N GLN A 70 50.47 46.67 -18.91
CA GLN A 70 50.02 48.02 -19.27
C GLN A 70 50.21 48.44 -20.74
N PRO A 71 49.42 49.42 -21.23
CA PRO A 71 49.88 50.25 -22.34
C PRO A 71 49.82 51.76 -22.02
N GLY A 72 50.89 52.46 -22.40
CA GLY A 72 50.87 53.91 -22.54
C GLY A 72 50.42 54.33 -23.94
N ALA A 73 49.57 55.36 -23.96
CA ALA A 73 49.37 56.39 -24.99
C ALA A 73 48.41 56.15 -26.18
N ALA A 74 47.63 57.21 -26.42
CA ALA A 74 46.87 57.65 -27.61
C ALA A 74 45.52 56.92 -27.87
N ALA A 75 44.38 57.59 -27.62
CA ALA A 75 43.59 58.38 -28.60
C ALA A 75 42.79 57.44 -29.55
N GLU A 76 41.49 57.52 -29.79
CA GLU A 76 40.42 58.50 -29.54
C GLU A 76 39.06 57.76 -29.64
N ALA A 77 38.05 58.32 -28.96
CA ALA A 77 36.60 58.30 -29.25
C ALA A 77 35.92 57.04 -29.84
N GLY A 78 35.03 56.44 -29.05
CA GLY A 78 34.00 55.50 -29.53
C GLY A 78 32.75 55.53 -28.65
N ASP A 79 31.65 55.96 -29.26
CA ASP A 79 30.25 55.86 -28.80
C ASP A 79 29.90 54.43 -28.33
N PRO A 80 29.10 54.23 -27.26
CA PRO A 80 28.76 52.89 -26.78
C PRO A 80 27.51 52.36 -27.50
N ALA A 81 27.71 51.51 -28.50
CA ALA A 81 26.62 50.71 -29.06
C ALA A 81 26.61 49.31 -28.41
N ALA A 82 25.59 49.12 -27.56
CA ALA A 82 24.82 47.90 -27.36
C ALA A 82 25.55 46.55 -27.18
N VAL A 83 25.45 46.00 -25.97
CA VAL A 83 25.25 44.54 -25.80
C VAL A 83 24.19 44.33 -24.72
N ALA A 84 23.11 43.64 -25.10
CA ALA A 84 21.97 43.29 -24.26
C ALA A 84 22.27 42.00 -23.45
N PRO A 85 21.48 41.73 -22.39
CA PRO A 85 21.81 40.84 -21.28
C PRO A 85 21.12 39.47 -21.39
N GLU A 86 21.79 38.37 -21.06
CA GLU A 86 21.13 37.04 -21.07
C GLU A 86 21.25 36.21 -19.78
N SER A 87 22.04 36.59 -18.77
CA SER A 87 22.04 35.84 -17.48
C SER A 87 21.18 36.48 -16.37
N ALA A 88 20.82 37.76 -16.47
CA ALA A 88 20.04 38.45 -15.43
C ALA A 88 18.58 37.97 -15.33
N GLY A 89 18.03 37.34 -16.38
CA GLY A 89 16.64 36.90 -16.44
C GLY A 89 16.35 35.66 -15.61
N GLY A 90 17.28 34.69 -15.59
CA GLY A 90 17.17 33.47 -14.79
C GLY A 90 17.24 33.77 -13.30
N ASP A 91 18.26 34.51 -12.88
CA ASP A 91 18.45 34.90 -11.47
C ASP A 91 17.31 35.79 -10.96
N ALA A 92 16.79 36.70 -11.79
CA ALA A 92 15.62 37.49 -11.45
C ALA A 92 14.35 36.63 -11.32
N MET A 93 14.20 35.60 -12.16
CA MET A 93 13.07 34.67 -12.09
C MET A 93 13.13 33.77 -10.86
N PHE A 94 14.30 33.20 -10.54
CA PHE A 94 14.50 32.41 -9.31
C PHE A 94 14.29 33.27 -8.05
N ASN A 95 14.81 34.50 -8.01
CA ASN A 95 14.56 35.44 -6.91
C ASN A 95 13.07 35.80 -6.77
N ARG A 96 12.37 35.98 -7.90
CA ARG A 96 10.93 36.26 -7.89
C ARG A 96 10.13 35.07 -7.37
N ILE A 97 10.48 33.85 -7.78
CA ILE A 97 9.88 32.61 -7.26
C ILE A 97 10.15 32.49 -5.76
N GLY A 98 11.38 32.72 -5.31
CA GLY A 98 11.72 32.70 -3.88
C GLY A 98 10.94 33.72 -3.05
N GLN A 99 10.74 34.94 -3.57
CA GLN A 99 9.90 35.95 -2.91
C GLN A 99 8.42 35.54 -2.86
N MET A 100 7.88 34.99 -3.94
CA MET A 100 6.49 34.50 -3.96
C MET A 100 6.28 33.31 -3.01
N THR A 101 7.24 32.39 -2.94
CA THR A 101 7.19 31.25 -2.01
C THR A 101 7.27 31.70 -0.56
N ARG A 102 8.13 32.68 -0.22
CA ARG A 102 8.17 33.27 1.13
C ARG A 102 6.88 34.01 1.48
N GLN A 103 6.33 34.79 0.56
CA GLN A 103 5.05 35.47 0.77
C GLN A 103 3.90 34.47 0.98
N LEU A 104 3.88 33.37 0.23
CA LEU A 104 2.92 32.28 0.42
C LEU A 104 3.11 31.61 1.78
N HIS A 105 4.35 31.29 2.16
CA HIS A 105 4.67 30.69 3.44
C HIS A 105 4.30 31.60 4.62
N ASP A 106 4.64 32.90 4.56
CA ASP A 106 4.27 33.88 5.58
C ASP A 106 2.76 34.06 5.68
N ALA A 107 2.03 34.02 4.55
CA ALA A 107 0.57 34.05 4.53
C ALA A 107 -0.03 32.79 5.17
N LEU A 108 0.44 31.59 4.78
CA LEU A 108 0.00 30.32 5.38
C LEU A 108 0.27 30.28 6.88
N ARG A 109 1.41 30.82 7.32
CA ARG A 109 1.78 30.93 8.73
C ARG A 109 0.92 31.96 9.49
N GLN A 110 0.61 33.10 8.88
CA GLN A 110 -0.29 34.10 9.48
C GLN A 110 -1.73 33.62 9.60
N LEU A 111 -2.19 32.77 8.68
CA LEU A 111 -3.52 32.13 8.78
C LEU A 111 -3.52 30.90 9.72
N GLY A 112 -2.36 30.48 10.25
CA GLY A 112 -2.27 29.35 11.19
C GLY A 112 -2.27 27.96 10.54
N PHE A 113 -2.07 27.87 9.22
CA PHE A 113 -2.12 26.61 8.46
C PHE A 113 -0.80 25.87 8.34
N ASP A 114 0.30 26.48 8.78
CA ASP A 114 1.63 25.88 8.79
C ASP A 114 1.64 24.53 9.53
N GLN A 115 0.95 24.46 10.67
CA GLN A 115 0.84 23.24 11.47
C GLN A 115 0.00 22.15 10.79
N ALA A 116 -1.15 22.51 10.18
CA ALA A 116 -2.00 21.53 9.48
C ALA A 116 -1.32 20.97 8.23
N LEU A 117 -0.58 21.81 7.48
CA LEU A 117 0.17 21.35 6.31
C LEU A 117 1.36 20.46 6.70
N GLN A 118 2.01 20.75 7.83
CA GLN A 118 3.09 19.94 8.36
C GLN A 118 2.59 18.58 8.88
N GLU A 119 1.50 18.56 9.66
CA GLU A 119 0.82 17.32 10.08
C GLU A 119 0.41 16.48 8.87
N ALA A 120 -0.08 17.14 7.80
CA ALA A 120 -0.44 16.46 6.57
C ALA A 120 0.75 15.87 5.83
N ALA A 121 1.85 16.61 5.76
CA ALA A 121 3.10 16.15 5.15
C ALA A 121 3.69 14.95 5.90
N ASP A 122 3.59 14.93 7.23
CA ASP A 122 4.07 13.84 8.08
C ASP A 122 3.17 12.58 8.04
N ALA A 123 1.87 12.77 7.80
CA ALA A 123 0.89 11.69 7.72
C ALA A 123 1.00 10.84 6.44
N ILE A 124 1.35 11.44 5.29
CA ILE A 124 1.39 10.74 4.01
C ILE A 124 2.40 9.57 4.01
N PRO A 125 3.65 9.72 4.52
CA PRO A 125 4.58 8.62 4.68
C PRO A 125 4.05 7.46 5.53
N ASP A 126 3.36 7.75 6.65
CA ASP A 126 2.73 6.72 7.50
C ASP A 126 1.62 5.97 6.75
N ALA A 127 0.75 6.69 6.04
CA ALA A 127 -0.28 6.09 5.20
C ALA A 127 0.33 5.13 4.15
N ARG A 128 1.42 5.54 3.50
CA ARG A 128 2.13 4.71 2.52
C ARG A 128 2.68 3.44 3.16
N GLN A 129 3.35 3.55 4.32
CA GLN A 129 3.88 2.39 5.04
C GLN A 129 2.76 1.40 5.42
N ARG A 130 1.62 1.90 5.90
CA ARG A 130 0.44 1.09 6.21
C ARG A 130 -0.12 0.37 4.99
N LEU A 131 -0.23 1.06 3.85
CA LEU A 131 -0.69 0.45 2.60
C LEU A 131 0.29 -0.61 2.09
N THR A 132 1.60 -0.36 2.19
CA THR A 132 2.63 -1.37 1.89
C THR A 132 2.52 -2.59 2.79
N TYR A 133 2.30 -2.39 4.10
CA TYR A 133 2.07 -3.48 5.04
C TYR A 133 0.83 -4.30 4.66
N ILE A 134 -0.27 -3.65 4.28
CA ILE A 134 -1.48 -4.35 3.81
C ILE A 134 -1.18 -5.20 2.57
N ALA A 135 -0.45 -4.66 1.58
CA ALA A 135 -0.09 -5.38 0.38
C ALA A 135 0.74 -6.64 0.70
N GLN A 136 1.74 -6.51 1.56
CA GLN A 136 2.60 -7.62 1.98
C GLN A 136 1.82 -8.70 2.74
N MET A 137 0.96 -8.32 3.68
CA MET A 137 0.15 -9.28 4.44
C MET A 137 -0.85 -10.01 3.54
N THR A 138 -1.43 -9.31 2.55
CA THR A 138 -2.35 -9.91 1.58
C THR A 138 -1.63 -10.91 0.68
N GLU A 139 -0.42 -10.58 0.21
CA GLU A 139 0.41 -11.48 -0.59
C GLU A 139 0.80 -12.73 0.21
N GLN A 140 1.21 -12.57 1.47
CA GLN A 140 1.56 -13.68 2.34
C GLN A 140 0.37 -14.61 2.59
N ALA A 141 -0.81 -14.05 2.88
CA ALA A 141 -2.03 -14.83 3.07
C ALA A 141 -2.40 -15.60 1.80
N ALA A 142 -2.38 -14.95 0.63
CA ALA A 142 -2.65 -15.58 -0.65
C ALA A 142 -1.67 -16.72 -0.94
N SER A 143 -0.37 -16.52 -0.68
CA SER A 143 0.66 -17.54 -0.83
C SER A 143 0.40 -18.75 0.06
N ARG A 144 0.08 -18.54 1.35
CA ARG A 144 -0.24 -19.65 2.28
C ARG A 144 -1.47 -20.44 1.83
N VAL A 145 -2.53 -19.77 1.39
CA VAL A 145 -3.75 -20.42 0.89
C VAL A 145 -3.47 -21.24 -0.38
N LEU A 146 -2.71 -20.68 -1.33
CA LEU A 146 -2.32 -21.38 -2.55
C LEU A 146 -1.47 -22.62 -2.24
N ASN A 147 -0.45 -22.48 -1.40
CA ASN A 147 0.42 -23.60 -1.00
C ASN A 147 -0.38 -24.72 -0.30
N ALA A 148 -1.28 -24.36 0.61
CA ALA A 148 -2.12 -25.34 1.29
C ALA A 148 -3.07 -26.06 0.32
N THR A 149 -3.59 -25.34 -0.67
CA THR A 149 -4.42 -25.91 -1.74
C THR A 149 -3.61 -26.85 -2.64
N ASP A 150 -2.39 -26.47 -3.01
CA ASP A 150 -1.48 -27.27 -3.83
C ASP A 150 -1.09 -28.59 -3.17
N VAL A 151 -1.06 -28.62 -1.83
CA VAL A 151 -0.84 -29.85 -1.05
C VAL A 151 -2.13 -30.66 -0.89
N ALA A 152 -3.25 -30.00 -0.59
CA ALA A 152 -4.51 -30.68 -0.30
C ALA A 152 -5.13 -31.35 -1.54
N LYS A 153 -5.05 -30.70 -2.70
CA LYS A 153 -5.71 -31.15 -3.92
C LYS A 153 -5.20 -32.51 -4.43
N PRO A 154 -3.88 -32.76 -4.56
CA PRO A 154 -3.38 -34.08 -4.98
C PRO A 154 -3.78 -35.22 -4.04
N ILE A 155 -3.92 -34.94 -2.74
CA ILE A 155 -4.38 -35.92 -1.75
C ILE A 155 -5.83 -36.32 -2.05
N GLN A 156 -6.71 -35.34 -2.27
CA GLN A 156 -8.11 -35.57 -2.60
C GLN A 156 -8.27 -36.26 -3.97
N ASP A 157 -7.54 -35.80 -4.99
CA ASP A 157 -7.55 -36.38 -6.33
C ASP A 157 -7.14 -37.86 -6.29
N LYS A 158 -6.09 -38.19 -5.50
CA LYS A 158 -5.65 -39.57 -5.31
C LYS A 158 -6.69 -40.42 -4.58
N LEU A 159 -7.23 -39.94 -3.46
CA LEU A 159 -8.25 -40.69 -2.71
C LEU A 159 -9.51 -40.94 -3.56
N GLN A 160 -9.91 -39.98 -4.37
CA GLN A 160 -11.03 -40.13 -5.29
C GLN A 160 -10.75 -41.17 -6.39
N GLY A 161 -9.55 -41.14 -6.98
CA GLY A 161 -9.13 -42.13 -7.96
C GLY A 161 -9.09 -43.55 -7.40
N ASP A 162 -8.41 -43.72 -6.26
CA ASP A 162 -8.29 -45.02 -5.58
C ASP A 162 -9.67 -45.56 -5.17
N ALA A 163 -10.60 -44.69 -4.73
CA ALA A 163 -11.97 -45.06 -4.40
C ALA A 163 -12.74 -45.59 -5.63
N ALA A 164 -12.68 -44.87 -6.75
CA ALA A 164 -13.36 -45.23 -7.99
C ALA A 164 -12.84 -46.56 -8.57
N ASP A 165 -11.52 -46.76 -8.51
CA ASP A 165 -10.88 -48.01 -8.95
C ASP A 165 -11.32 -49.21 -8.10
N LEU A 166 -11.39 -49.03 -6.77
CA LEU A 166 -11.90 -50.05 -5.87
C LEU A 166 -13.38 -50.34 -6.12
N GLU A 167 -14.22 -49.32 -6.27
CA GLU A 167 -15.65 -49.46 -6.58
C GLU A 167 -15.87 -50.29 -7.84
N ALA A 168 -15.17 -49.95 -8.94
CA ALA A 168 -15.27 -50.67 -10.20
C ALA A 168 -14.85 -52.15 -10.09
N ARG A 169 -13.90 -52.47 -9.20
CA ARG A 169 -13.48 -53.85 -8.94
C ARG A 169 -14.45 -54.59 -8.03
N TRP A 170 -15.05 -53.93 -7.06
CA TRP A 170 -16.10 -54.50 -6.22
C TRP A 170 -17.36 -54.83 -7.03
N GLU A 171 -17.73 -54.01 -8.02
CA GLU A 171 -18.81 -54.31 -8.97
C GLU A 171 -18.56 -55.63 -9.72
N LYS A 172 -17.32 -55.90 -10.16
CA LYS A 172 -16.95 -57.16 -10.80
C LYS A 172 -17.10 -58.37 -9.86
N VAL A 173 -16.89 -58.20 -8.56
CA VAL A 173 -17.14 -59.26 -7.56
C VAL A 173 -18.63 -59.57 -7.52
N TYR A 174 -19.49 -58.56 -7.43
CA TYR A 174 -20.95 -58.76 -7.38
C TYR A 174 -21.52 -59.30 -8.68
N ALA A 175 -20.89 -59.00 -9.81
CA ALA A 175 -21.19 -59.60 -11.11
C ALA A 175 -20.67 -61.05 -11.27
N GLN A 176 -20.00 -61.61 -10.27
CA GLN A 176 -19.36 -62.94 -10.31
C GLN A 176 -18.27 -63.07 -11.40
N GLN A 177 -17.60 -61.97 -11.73
CA GLN A 177 -16.58 -61.86 -12.79
C GLN A 177 -15.15 -61.82 -12.24
N LEU A 178 -14.94 -62.12 -10.96
CA LEU A 178 -13.63 -62.05 -10.30
C LEU A 178 -13.23 -63.41 -9.73
N SER A 179 -11.93 -63.75 -9.81
CA SER A 179 -11.41 -64.97 -9.18
C SER A 179 -11.28 -64.82 -7.67
N VAL A 180 -11.13 -65.95 -6.95
CA VAL A 180 -10.94 -65.96 -5.49
C VAL A 180 -9.61 -65.29 -5.10
N ASP A 181 -8.57 -65.43 -5.92
CA ASP A 181 -7.28 -64.81 -5.64
C ASP A 181 -7.31 -63.29 -5.87
N ASP A 182 -7.99 -62.84 -6.93
CA ASP A 182 -8.23 -61.41 -7.18
C ASP A 182 -9.10 -60.78 -6.08
N PHE A 183 -10.06 -61.54 -5.53
CA PHE A 183 -10.87 -61.09 -4.39
C PHE A 183 -10.02 -60.87 -3.14
N LYS A 184 -9.10 -61.80 -2.82
CA LYS A 184 -8.20 -61.63 -1.67
C LYS A 184 -7.29 -60.42 -1.84
N ALA A 185 -6.78 -60.19 -3.06
CA ALA A 185 -6.01 -59.00 -3.39
C ALA A 185 -6.84 -57.73 -3.18
N LEU A 186 -8.06 -57.68 -3.75
CA LEU A 186 -8.99 -56.55 -3.62
C LEU A 186 -9.34 -56.25 -2.15
N ALA A 187 -9.56 -57.27 -1.32
CA ALA A 187 -9.82 -57.09 0.11
C ALA A 187 -8.61 -56.50 0.85
N GLY A 188 -7.40 -56.93 0.49
CA GLY A 188 -6.15 -56.36 1.02
C GLY A 188 -5.96 -54.90 0.62
N GLU A 189 -6.17 -54.59 -0.66
CA GLU A 189 -6.10 -53.22 -1.19
C GLU A 189 -7.17 -52.31 -0.59
N THR A 190 -8.40 -52.80 -0.39
CA THR A 190 -9.48 -52.06 0.29
C THR A 190 -9.07 -51.72 1.73
N ARG A 191 -8.44 -52.65 2.46
CA ARG A 191 -7.93 -52.38 3.81
C ARG A 191 -6.82 -51.34 3.81
N GLN A 192 -5.94 -51.37 2.81
CA GLN A 192 -4.89 -50.37 2.65
C GLN A 192 -5.48 -48.99 2.35
N PHE A 193 -6.44 -48.91 1.44
CA PHE A 193 -7.15 -47.69 1.10
C PHE A 193 -7.86 -47.07 2.31
N LEU A 194 -8.52 -47.87 3.17
CA LEU A 194 -9.08 -47.36 4.42
C LEU A 194 -8.04 -46.70 5.34
N GLY A 195 -6.79 -47.18 5.31
CA GLY A 195 -5.66 -46.53 5.98
C GLY A 195 -5.30 -45.18 5.34
N GLN A 196 -5.20 -45.15 4.01
CA GLN A 196 -4.91 -43.95 3.23
C GLN A 196 -5.98 -42.88 3.40
N VAL A 197 -7.27 -43.25 3.45
CA VAL A 197 -8.37 -42.31 3.71
C VAL A 197 -8.19 -41.61 5.05
N ARG A 198 -7.80 -42.33 6.11
CA ARG A 198 -7.56 -41.73 7.43
C ARG A 198 -6.39 -40.75 7.41
N GLU A 199 -5.30 -41.11 6.74
CA GLU A 199 -4.11 -40.27 6.64
C GLU A 199 -4.37 -39.04 5.77
N GLY A 200 -4.93 -39.24 4.57
CA GLY A 200 -5.26 -38.16 3.64
C GLY A 200 -6.33 -37.22 4.20
N SER A 201 -7.35 -37.73 4.90
CA SER A 201 -8.34 -36.88 5.56
C SER A 201 -7.73 -36.00 6.66
N ARG A 202 -6.80 -36.55 7.46
CA ARG A 202 -6.05 -35.74 8.44
C ARG A 202 -5.21 -34.69 7.74
N ALA A 203 -4.40 -35.09 6.75
CA ALA A 203 -3.52 -34.18 6.04
C ALA A 203 -4.29 -33.05 5.33
N THR A 204 -5.42 -33.35 4.69
CA THR A 204 -6.32 -32.32 4.14
C THR A 204 -6.88 -31.42 5.24
N GLY A 205 -7.29 -31.98 6.38
CA GLY A 205 -7.75 -31.21 7.54
C GLY A 205 -6.69 -30.21 8.04
N ASP A 206 -5.42 -30.64 8.10
CA ASP A 206 -4.30 -29.78 8.48
C ASP A 206 -4.12 -28.63 7.48
N GLN A 207 -4.24 -28.88 6.17
CA GLN A 207 -4.20 -27.82 5.15
C GLN A 207 -5.38 -26.85 5.23
N LEU A 208 -6.59 -27.34 5.56
CA LEU A 208 -7.75 -26.47 5.78
C LEU A 208 -7.55 -25.57 7.01
N MET A 209 -6.88 -26.07 8.05
CA MET A 209 -6.50 -25.24 9.21
C MET A 209 -5.44 -24.20 8.84
N GLU A 210 -4.46 -24.55 7.99
CA GLU A 210 -3.49 -23.58 7.47
C GLU A 210 -4.18 -22.48 6.65
N ILE A 211 -5.19 -22.83 5.84
CA ILE A 211 -6.00 -21.84 5.11
C ILE A 211 -6.76 -20.95 6.09
N MET A 212 -7.32 -21.50 7.17
CA MET A 212 -8.01 -20.72 8.20
C MET A 212 -7.06 -19.78 8.94
N MET A 213 -5.86 -20.24 9.30
CA MET A 213 -4.79 -19.43 9.92
C MET A 213 -4.07 -18.51 8.92
N ALA A 214 -4.40 -18.59 7.64
CA ALA A 214 -3.96 -17.59 6.69
C ALA A 214 -4.93 -16.39 6.67
N GLN A 215 -6.14 -16.51 7.23
CA GLN A 215 -7.23 -15.52 7.16
C GLN A 215 -7.15 -14.43 8.23
N ASP A 216 -6.36 -14.62 9.29
CA ASP A 216 -6.06 -13.65 10.35
C ASP A 216 -5.46 -12.35 9.80
N PHE A 217 -4.88 -12.39 8.59
CA PHE A 217 -4.52 -11.18 7.86
C PHE A 217 -5.70 -10.22 7.70
N GLN A 218 -6.93 -10.71 7.59
CA GLN A 218 -8.13 -9.88 7.39
C GLN A 218 -8.38 -8.97 8.59
N ASP A 219 -8.19 -9.44 9.81
CA ASP A 219 -8.40 -8.63 11.01
C ASP A 219 -7.32 -7.52 11.11
N LEU A 220 -6.06 -7.91 10.96
CA LEU A 220 -4.93 -6.98 10.98
C LEU A 220 -5.02 -5.95 9.84
N THR A 221 -5.30 -6.38 8.61
CA THR A 221 -5.43 -5.46 7.48
C THR A 221 -6.68 -4.59 7.60
N GLY A 222 -7.80 -5.11 8.11
CA GLY A 222 -9.02 -4.33 8.37
C GLY A 222 -8.78 -3.20 9.35
N GLN A 223 -8.05 -3.45 10.45
CA GLN A 223 -7.68 -2.41 11.41
C GLN A 223 -6.76 -1.35 10.79
N VAL A 224 -5.79 -1.76 9.96
CA VAL A 224 -4.87 -0.82 9.29
C VAL A 224 -5.61 0.00 8.24
N ILE A 225 -6.49 -0.60 7.44
CA ILE A 225 -7.33 0.09 6.47
C ILE A 225 -8.16 1.17 7.18
N LYS A 226 -8.80 0.83 8.30
CA LYS A 226 -9.58 1.79 9.08
C LYS A 226 -8.73 3.01 9.47
N ARG A 227 -7.51 2.80 9.98
CA ARG A 227 -6.60 3.90 10.33
C ARG A 227 -6.18 4.74 9.13
N VAL A 228 -5.90 4.11 7.98
CA VAL A 228 -5.57 4.83 6.73
C VAL A 228 -6.76 5.67 6.24
N VAL A 229 -7.97 5.13 6.34
CA VAL A 229 -9.21 5.86 5.99
C VAL A 229 -9.41 7.05 6.93
N ASP A 230 -9.28 6.84 8.25
CA ASP A 230 -9.41 7.92 9.24
C ASP A 230 -8.36 9.02 8.98
N LEU A 231 -7.12 8.63 8.67
CA LEU A 231 -6.04 9.55 8.31
C LEU A 231 -6.36 10.35 7.04
N ALA A 232 -6.86 9.68 6.00
CA ALA A 232 -7.25 10.33 4.74
C ALA A 232 -8.41 11.30 4.94
N GLN A 233 -9.41 10.97 5.77
CA GLN A 233 -10.54 11.86 6.10
C GLN A 233 -10.09 13.09 6.87
N ASN A 234 -9.14 12.93 7.80
CA ASN A 234 -8.57 14.06 8.55
C ASN A 234 -7.78 14.99 7.63
N LEU A 235 -6.94 14.43 6.76
CA LEU A 235 -6.20 15.17 5.73
C LEU A 235 -7.15 15.96 4.81
N GLU A 236 -8.21 15.30 4.33
CA GLU A 236 -9.22 15.93 3.46
C GLU A 236 -9.89 17.12 4.16
N GLN A 237 -10.31 16.97 5.42
CA GLN A 237 -10.95 18.05 6.17
C GLN A 237 -10.00 19.24 6.39
N GLN A 238 -8.74 18.98 6.75
CA GLN A 238 -7.74 20.03 6.92
C GLN A 238 -7.48 20.79 5.61
N MET A 239 -7.30 20.08 4.50
CA MET A 239 -7.11 20.71 3.18
C MET A 239 -8.34 21.48 2.72
N LEU A 240 -9.56 20.97 2.97
CA LEU A 240 -10.80 21.69 2.68
C LEU A 240 -10.94 22.97 3.52
N SER A 241 -10.57 22.95 4.80
CA SER A 241 -10.60 24.15 5.65
C SER A 241 -9.66 25.22 5.11
N VAL A 242 -8.42 24.84 4.77
CA VAL A 242 -7.44 25.74 4.14
C VAL A 242 -7.98 26.32 2.85
N LEU A 243 -8.58 25.49 1.99
CA LEU A 243 -9.11 25.93 0.71
C LEU A 243 -10.30 26.89 0.86
N ILE A 244 -11.20 26.63 1.82
CA ILE A 244 -12.35 27.50 2.10
C ILE A 244 -11.90 28.85 2.64
N GLU A 245 -10.93 28.88 3.55
CA GLU A 245 -10.42 30.11 4.15
C GLU A 245 -9.54 30.93 3.19
N ALA A 246 -8.82 30.26 2.28
CA ALA A 246 -8.02 30.90 1.24
C ALA A 246 -8.84 31.30 -0.02
N MET A 247 -10.12 30.91 -0.12
CA MET A 247 -10.96 31.27 -1.27
C MET A 247 -11.42 32.74 -1.21
N PRO A 248 -11.18 33.54 -2.28
CA PRO A 248 -11.78 34.87 -2.38
C PRO A 248 -13.30 34.76 -2.48
N ALA A 249 -14.03 35.65 -1.81
CA ALA A 249 -15.50 35.60 -1.64
C ALA A 249 -16.33 35.49 -2.93
N ASP A 250 -15.73 35.78 -4.10
CA ASP A 250 -16.38 35.75 -5.42
C ASP A 250 -16.24 34.43 -6.20
N ARG A 251 -15.53 33.42 -5.69
CA ARG A 251 -15.37 32.11 -6.38
C ARG A 251 -15.93 30.96 -5.55
N LYS A 252 -17.22 30.67 -5.72
CA LYS A 252 -17.77 29.37 -5.34
C LYS A 252 -17.28 28.31 -6.33
N PRO A 253 -16.72 27.18 -5.88
CA PRO A 253 -16.41 26.08 -6.77
C PRO A 253 -17.72 25.45 -7.23
N GLU A 254 -17.91 25.30 -8.55
CA GLU A 254 -18.87 24.33 -9.06
C GLU A 254 -18.38 22.95 -8.59
N ARG A 255 -19.24 22.16 -7.93
CA ARG A 255 -18.92 20.78 -7.56
C ARG A 255 -18.67 20.01 -8.84
N GLY A 256 -17.41 19.82 -9.21
CA GLY A 256 -17.02 18.85 -10.21
C GLY A 256 -17.36 17.46 -9.68
N GLU A 257 -18.36 16.82 -10.27
CA GLU A 257 -18.58 15.38 -10.20
C GLU A 257 -17.38 14.68 -10.84
N GLY A 258 -16.33 14.41 -10.07
CA GLY A 258 -15.15 13.81 -10.67
C GLY A 258 -14.12 13.42 -9.66
N LEU A 259 -14.04 12.10 -9.42
CA LEU A 259 -12.89 11.29 -8.97
C LEU A 259 -13.29 10.14 -8.02
N MET A 260 -14.58 9.87 -7.81
CA MET A 260 -15.03 8.63 -7.17
C MET A 260 -15.12 7.47 -8.18
N ASN A 261 -14.00 7.15 -8.84
CA ASN A 261 -13.87 5.95 -9.69
C ASN A 261 -13.45 4.74 -8.85
N GLY A 262 -14.23 4.43 -7.84
CA GLY A 262 -14.17 3.16 -7.10
C GLY A 262 -15.32 2.24 -7.52
N PRO A 263 -15.28 0.94 -7.16
CA PRO A 263 -16.46 0.07 -7.28
C PRO A 263 -17.65 0.77 -6.62
N VAL A 264 -18.78 0.83 -7.31
CA VAL A 264 -19.94 1.55 -6.79
C VAL A 264 -20.46 0.82 -5.56
N ILE A 265 -20.25 1.40 -4.38
CA ILE A 265 -20.66 0.84 -3.09
C ILE A 265 -22.07 1.32 -2.70
N THR A 266 -22.58 2.38 -3.34
CA THR A 266 -23.90 2.95 -3.08
C THR A 266 -24.53 3.41 -4.39
N SER A 267 -25.66 2.78 -4.75
CA SER A 267 -26.45 3.05 -5.94
C SER A 267 -27.65 3.97 -5.68
N GLU A 268 -27.96 4.27 -4.42
CA GLU A 268 -29.06 5.17 -4.09
C GLU A 268 -28.73 6.63 -4.47
N GLY A 269 -29.48 7.15 -5.44
CA GLY A 269 -29.39 8.55 -5.90
C GLY A 269 -28.45 8.81 -7.07
N ARG A 270 -27.91 7.75 -7.71
CA ARG A 270 -27.02 7.83 -8.87
C ARG A 270 -27.67 7.18 -10.10
N ASP A 271 -27.99 8.00 -11.11
CA ASP A 271 -28.58 7.56 -12.38
C ASP A 271 -27.54 6.95 -13.34
N ASP A 272 -26.25 7.03 -13.00
CA ASP A 272 -25.12 6.54 -13.79
C ASP A 272 -24.70 5.10 -13.45
N VAL A 273 -25.41 4.43 -12.53
CA VAL A 273 -25.06 3.11 -12.01
C VAL A 273 -26.05 2.06 -12.49
N VAL A 274 -25.54 1.15 -13.31
CA VAL A 274 -26.29 -0.01 -13.80
C VAL A 274 -26.27 -1.11 -12.73
N ASN A 275 -27.42 -1.43 -12.16
CA ASN A 275 -27.56 -2.39 -11.05
C ASN A 275 -28.27 -3.69 -11.45
N SER A 276 -28.77 -3.80 -12.67
CA SER A 276 -29.45 -5.00 -13.18
C SER A 276 -29.07 -5.32 -14.62
N GLN A 277 -29.15 -6.60 -15.00
CA GLN A 277 -28.89 -7.06 -16.36
C GLN A 277 -29.84 -6.42 -17.39
N GLU A 278 -31.07 -6.13 -17.00
CA GLU A 278 -32.05 -5.41 -17.84
C GLU A 278 -31.57 -4.00 -18.18
N GLN A 279 -30.98 -3.28 -17.21
CA GLN A 279 -30.39 -1.96 -17.44
C GLN A 279 -29.09 -2.03 -18.27
N VAL A 280 -28.36 -3.15 -18.22
CA VAL A 280 -27.21 -3.41 -19.11
C VAL A 280 -27.71 -3.57 -20.55
N ASP A 281 -28.77 -4.35 -20.74
CA ASP A 281 -29.35 -4.64 -22.05
C ASP A 281 -29.95 -3.35 -22.66
N ASP A 282 -30.64 -2.52 -21.87
CA ASP A 282 -31.14 -1.19 -22.29
C ASP A 282 -30.00 -0.24 -22.70
N LEU A 283 -28.87 -0.27 -21.98
CA LEU A 283 -27.71 0.56 -22.30
C LEU A 283 -27.05 0.10 -23.60
N LEU A 284 -26.94 -1.20 -23.82
CA LEU A 284 -26.41 -1.79 -25.05
C LEU A 284 -27.30 -1.45 -26.25
N GLU A 285 -28.61 -1.54 -26.10
CA GLU A 285 -29.59 -1.16 -27.12
C GLU A 285 -29.49 0.34 -27.45
N SER A 286 -29.29 1.20 -26.44
CA SER A 286 -29.10 2.65 -26.63
C SER A 286 -27.81 3.02 -27.36
N LEU A 287 -26.77 2.17 -27.25
CA LEU A 287 -25.48 2.31 -27.93
C LEU A 287 -25.46 1.63 -29.31
N GLY A 288 -26.56 0.99 -29.71
CA GLY A 288 -26.75 0.36 -31.02
C GLY A 288 -26.11 -1.02 -31.16
N PHE A 289 -25.94 -1.75 -30.05
CA PHE A 289 -25.51 -3.15 -30.01
C PHE A 289 -26.68 -4.11 -29.79
#